data_AF-A0A7Y8I3U0-F1
#
_entry.id   AF-A0A7Y8I3U0-F1
#
_cell.length_a   1.000
_cell.length_b   1.000
_cell.length_c   1.000
_cell.angle_alpha   90.00
_cell.angle_beta   90.00
_cell.angle_gamma   90.00
#
_symmetry.space_group_name_H-M   'P 1'
#
loop_
_entity.id
_entity.type
_entity.pdbx_description
1 polymer ?
#
loop_
_entity_poly.entity_id
_entity_poly.type
_entity_poly.pdbx_seq_one_letter_code
_entity_poly.pdbx_strand_id
1 'polypeptide(L)'
;MSITKILALAGCLALLMAAPCMAQALRLNVPFAFQVGDKTLPSGDYVVNLDVSSHRITMNGETGEAVNTLFMTCIYPAQFDSRSALVFHRYGEDYFLRQVQTPGSSVSMPVSRHEKFVKRAANERRGPKMALVRVTVQ
;
A
#
# COMPACT_ATOMS: atom_id res chain seq x y z
N MET A 1 -45.41 37.53 -36.20
CA MET A 1 -45.21 36.16 -35.68
C MET A 1 -44.11 35.56 -36.56
N SER A 2 -42.85 35.37 -36.18
CA SER A 2 -42.28 35.10 -34.85
C SER A 2 -40.76 35.32 -34.92
N ILE A 3 -40.23 36.27 -34.15
CA ILE A 3 -38.77 36.51 -33.97
C ILE A 3 -38.23 35.79 -32.71
N THR A 4 -39.07 35.08 -31.97
CA THR A 4 -38.73 34.44 -30.69
C THR A 4 -38.51 32.93 -30.83
N LYS A 5 -37.36 32.54 -31.39
CA LYS A 5 -36.73 31.23 -31.11
C LYS A 5 -35.22 31.40 -30.91
N ILE A 6 -34.84 32.47 -30.24
CA ILE A 6 -33.61 32.50 -29.45
C ILE A 6 -34.00 31.90 -28.08
N LEU A 7 -33.07 31.17 -27.45
CA LEU A 7 -33.21 30.39 -26.20
C LEU A 7 -33.90 29.03 -26.39
N ALA A 8 -33.30 27.87 -26.14
CA ALA A 8 -32.09 27.51 -25.41
C ALA A 8 -31.60 26.19 -26.04
N LEU A 9 -30.45 26.12 -26.71
CA LEU A 9 -29.16 25.79 -26.09
C LEU A 9 -29.24 24.83 -24.87
N ALA A 10 -30.08 23.80 -24.94
CA ALA A 10 -30.05 22.66 -24.02
C ALA A 10 -28.92 21.68 -24.40
N GLY A 11 -27.71 22.21 -24.58
CA GLY A 11 -26.50 21.43 -24.59
C GLY A 11 -26.05 21.22 -23.15
N CYS A 12 -26.71 20.32 -22.43
CA CYS A 12 -26.23 19.85 -21.14
C CYS A 12 -24.95 19.04 -21.38
N LEU A 13 -23.84 19.75 -21.55
CA LEU A 13 -22.50 19.18 -21.52
C LEU A 13 -22.27 18.76 -20.06
N ALA A 14 -22.73 17.56 -19.71
CA ALA A 14 -22.36 16.90 -18.48
C ALA A 14 -20.85 16.65 -18.55
N LEU A 15 -20.07 17.61 -18.05
CA LEU A 15 -18.67 17.39 -17.68
C LEU A 15 -18.69 16.29 -16.62
N LEU A 16 -18.54 15.04 -17.07
CA LEU A 16 -18.08 13.95 -16.25
C LEU A 16 -16.75 14.41 -15.68
N MET A 17 -16.79 14.99 -14.49
CA MET A 17 -15.61 15.19 -13.67
C MET A 17 -15.12 13.79 -13.33
N ALA A 18 -14.24 13.26 -14.18
CA ALA A 18 -13.41 12.13 -13.83
C ALA A 18 -12.56 12.61 -12.66
N ALA A 19 -13.02 12.33 -11.43
CA ALA A 19 -12.21 12.55 -10.25
C ALA A 19 -10.90 11.80 -10.49
N PRO A 20 -9.74 12.45 -10.44
CA PRO A 20 -8.49 11.72 -10.49
C PRO A 20 -8.51 10.78 -9.30
N CYS A 21 -8.59 9.48 -9.55
CA CYS A 21 -8.27 8.47 -8.56
C CYS A 21 -6.77 8.65 -8.29
N MET A 22 -6.44 9.50 -7.33
CA MET A 22 -5.05 9.78 -6.96
C MET A 22 -4.47 8.50 -6.37
N ALA A 23 -3.67 7.78 -7.17
CA ALA A 23 -2.80 6.75 -6.65
C ALA A 23 -1.93 7.39 -5.56
N GLN A 24 -2.06 6.93 -4.32
CA GLN A 24 -1.28 7.48 -3.21
C GLN A 24 0.15 6.94 -3.35
N ALA A 25 1.09 7.82 -3.68
CA ALA A 25 2.50 7.49 -3.77
C ALA A 25 3.21 7.85 -2.46
N LEU A 26 3.92 6.89 -1.90
CA LEU A 26 4.69 6.97 -0.66
C LEU A 26 6.17 6.86 -0.99
N ARG A 27 7.01 7.71 -0.40
CA ARG A 27 8.48 7.59 -0.52
C ARG A 27 9.06 7.39 0.86
N LEU A 28 9.87 6.36 1.03
CA LEU A 28 10.57 6.11 2.29
C LEU A 28 11.82 5.25 2.10
N ASN A 29 12.72 5.34 3.08
CA ASN A 29 13.86 4.45 3.19
C ASN A 29 13.53 3.27 4.11
N VAL A 30 13.83 2.05 3.67
CA VAL A 30 13.72 0.82 4.49
C VAL A 30 15.14 0.34 4.82
N PRO A 31 15.57 0.34 6.09
CA PRO A 31 16.97 0.12 6.47
C PRO A 31 17.38 -1.36 6.56
N PHE A 32 16.57 -2.27 6.04
CA PHE A 32 16.81 -3.72 6.07
C PHE A 32 16.22 -4.38 4.83
N ALA A 33 16.72 -5.56 4.46
CA ALA A 33 16.08 -6.39 3.45
C ALA A 33 14.74 -6.95 3.99
N PHE A 34 13.73 -7.02 3.14
CA PHE A 34 12.38 -7.43 3.52
C PHE A 34 11.67 -8.18 2.39
N GLN A 35 10.60 -8.87 2.75
CA GLN A 35 9.83 -9.71 1.84
C GLN A 35 8.46 -9.10 1.55
N VAL A 36 8.08 -9.10 0.28
CA VAL A 36 6.75 -8.72 -0.21
C VAL A 36 6.19 -9.89 -1.01
N GLY A 37 5.21 -10.58 -0.44
CA GLY A 37 4.74 -11.84 -1.02
C GLY A 37 5.86 -12.89 -1.02
N ASP A 38 6.28 -13.30 -2.22
CA ASP A 38 7.35 -14.29 -2.44
C ASP A 38 8.65 -13.65 -2.97
N LYS A 39 8.73 -12.31 -3.01
CA LYS A 39 9.93 -11.59 -3.44
C LYS A 39 10.65 -10.96 -2.25
N THR A 40 11.98 -11.03 -2.27
CA THR A 40 12.86 -10.31 -1.34
C THR A 40 13.33 -9.02 -2.00
N LEU A 41 13.24 -7.93 -1.25
CA LEU A 41 13.73 -6.61 -1.59
C LEU A 41 14.88 -6.24 -0.63
N PRO A 42 15.99 -5.67 -1.12
CA PRO A 42 17.08 -5.16 -0.29
C PRO A 42 16.66 -3.93 0.52
N SER A 43 17.55 -3.49 1.41
CA SER A 43 17.41 -2.18 2.05
C SER A 43 17.61 -1.06 1.04
N GLY A 44 16.86 0.02 1.17
CA GLY A 44 17.02 1.19 0.32
C GLY A 44 15.79 2.07 0.25
N ASP A 45 15.81 2.99 -0.71
CA ASP A 45 14.73 3.92 -0.97
C ASP A 45 13.69 3.30 -1.91
N TYR A 46 12.43 3.39 -1.49
CA TYR A 46 11.30 2.82 -2.21
C TYR A 46 10.20 3.84 -2.44
N VAL A 47 9.63 3.78 -3.65
CA VAL A 47 8.38 4.44 -4.01
C VAL A 47 7.26 3.41 -3.99
N VAL A 48 6.31 3.55 -3.08
CA VAL A 48 5.14 2.67 -2.94
C VAL A 48 3.92 3.38 -3.50
N ASN A 49 3.38 2.87 -4.59
CA ASN A 49 2.15 3.36 -5.22
C ASN A 49 0.99 2.45 -4.83
N LEU A 50 -0.05 3.04 -4.25
CA LEU A 50 -1.27 2.34 -3.90
C LEU A 50 -2.36 2.70 -4.90
N ASP A 51 -2.81 1.71 -5.65
CA ASP A 51 -4.00 1.79 -6.47
C ASP A 51 -5.15 1.08 -5.73
N VAL A 52 -5.93 1.88 -4.99
CA VAL A 52 -7.07 1.41 -4.19
C VAL A 52 -8.18 0.85 -5.09
N SER A 53 -8.31 1.35 -6.33
CA SER A 53 -9.35 0.89 -7.25
C SER A 53 -9.07 -0.54 -7.73
N SER A 54 -7.81 -0.86 -8.04
CA SER A 54 -7.40 -2.18 -8.52
C SER A 54 -6.84 -3.08 -7.41
N HIS A 55 -6.87 -2.65 -6.15
CA HIS A 55 -6.32 -3.37 -5.00
C HIS A 55 -4.85 -3.80 -5.25
N ARG A 56 -4.06 -2.90 -5.85
CA ARG A 56 -2.68 -3.17 -6.27
C ARG A 56 -1.68 -2.22 -5.62
N ILE A 57 -0.66 -2.80 -4.98
CA ILE A 57 0.52 -2.07 -4.55
C ILE A 57 1.64 -2.32 -5.56
N THR A 58 2.26 -1.22 -6.00
CA THR A 58 3.51 -1.24 -6.76
C THR A 58 4.60 -0.62 -5.92
N MET A 59 5.63 -1.39 -5.62
CA MET A 59 6.82 -0.91 -4.92
C MET A 59 8.01 -0.92 -5.88
N ASN A 60 8.60 0.25 -6.10
CA ASN A 60 9.74 0.44 -6.98
C ASN A 60 10.93 0.93 -6.16
N GLY A 61 12.04 0.17 -6.20
CA GLY A 61 13.34 0.61 -5.69
C GLY A 61 14.07 1.46 -6.73
N GLU A 62 14.98 2.32 -6.26
CA GLU A 62 15.79 3.17 -7.16
C GLU A 62 16.73 2.36 -8.06
N THR A 63 17.11 1.15 -7.65
CA THR A 63 17.97 0.22 -8.41
C THR A 63 17.23 -0.56 -9.51
N GLY A 64 15.96 -0.25 -9.77
CA GLY A 64 15.16 -0.89 -10.83
C GLY A 64 14.38 -2.14 -10.38
N GLU A 65 14.43 -2.48 -9.09
CA GLU A 65 13.63 -3.57 -8.54
C GLU A 65 12.18 -3.14 -8.36
N ALA A 66 11.27 -3.77 -9.11
CA ALA A 66 9.85 -3.52 -9.01
C ALA A 66 9.10 -4.77 -8.52
N VAL A 67 8.23 -4.57 -7.53
CA VAL A 67 7.28 -5.58 -7.04
C VAL A 67 5.87 -5.06 -7.18
N ASN A 68 5.03 -5.84 -7.87
CA ASN A 68 3.60 -5.63 -7.94
C ASN A 68 2.92 -6.74 -7.14
N THR A 69 2.08 -6.35 -6.18
CA THR A 69 1.33 -7.30 -5.36
C THR A 69 -0.11 -6.83 -5.16
N LEU A 70 -1.01 -7.79 -4.99
CA LEU A 70 -2.41 -7.52 -4.66
C LEU A 70 -2.59 -7.41 -3.15
N PHE A 71 -3.62 -6.66 -2.75
CA PHE A 71 -3.87 -6.38 -1.35
C PHE A 71 -5.34 -6.47 -0.96
N MET A 72 -5.57 -6.47 0.35
CA MET A 72 -6.89 -6.28 0.93
C MET A 72 -6.97 -4.90 1.59
N THR A 73 -7.99 -4.14 1.26
CA THR A 73 -8.24 -2.83 1.86
C THR A 73 -8.99 -3.00 3.17
N CYS A 74 -8.50 -2.38 4.24
CA CYS A 74 -9.23 -2.28 5.50
C CYS A 74 -9.40 -0.81 5.86
N ILE A 75 -10.64 -0.31 5.78
CA ILE A 75 -10.99 1.03 6.24
C ILE A 75 -11.14 0.96 7.76
N TYR A 76 -10.24 1.62 8.49
CA TYR A 76 -10.34 1.73 9.94
C TYR A 76 -10.88 3.11 10.33
N PRO A 77 -11.79 3.22 11.31
CA PRO A 77 -12.13 4.51 11.93
C PRO A 77 -10.86 5.02 12.62
N ALA A 78 -10.31 6.13 12.13
CA ALA A 78 -8.91 6.48 12.35
C ALA A 78 -8.62 6.96 13.78
N GLN A 79 -7.74 6.21 14.46
CA GLN A 79 -6.84 6.73 15.49
C GLN A 79 -5.37 6.48 15.11
N PHE A 80 -5.09 6.27 13.81
CA PHE A 80 -3.73 6.20 13.31
C PHE A 80 -3.19 7.61 13.09
N ASP A 81 -1.98 7.83 13.62
CA ASP A 81 -1.14 9.01 13.44
C ASP A 81 -1.23 9.52 11.99
N SER A 82 -1.25 10.84 11.78
CA SER A 82 -1.44 11.50 10.47
C SER A 82 -0.35 11.17 9.42
N ARG A 83 0.56 10.25 9.74
CA ARG A 83 1.74 9.87 8.99
C ARG A 83 1.59 8.48 8.41
N SER A 84 1.88 8.40 7.11
CA SER A 84 1.97 7.13 6.40
C SER A 84 3.14 6.29 6.90
N ALA A 85 2.98 4.97 6.88
CA ALA A 85 4.02 4.04 7.35
C ALA A 85 3.91 2.66 6.68
N LEU A 86 5.04 1.96 6.58
CA LEU A 86 5.07 0.52 6.32
C LEU A 86 5.15 -0.24 7.64
N VAL A 87 4.35 -1.30 7.78
CA VAL A 87 4.35 -2.17 8.95
C VAL A 87 4.80 -3.56 8.54
N PHE A 88 5.76 -4.09 9.28
CA PHE A 88 6.40 -5.38 9.04
C PHE A 88 6.15 -6.34 10.20
N HIS A 89 5.95 -7.61 9.87
CA HIS A 89 6.20 -8.69 10.83
C HIS A 89 7.68 -9.05 10.78
N ARG A 90 8.33 -9.07 11.95
CA ARG A 90 9.73 -9.49 12.10
C ARG A 90 9.77 -10.81 12.87
N TYR A 91 10.48 -11.79 12.31
CA TYR A 91 10.79 -13.08 12.95
C TYR A 91 12.32 -13.27 12.95
N GLY A 92 12.99 -12.92 14.04
CA GLY A 92 14.46 -12.90 14.06
C GLY A 92 14.98 -11.84 13.08
N GLU A 93 15.69 -12.25 12.04
CA GLU A 93 16.24 -11.35 11.02
C GLU A 93 15.36 -11.24 9.76
N ASP A 94 14.25 -11.98 9.70
CA ASP A 94 13.34 -11.96 8.55
C ASP A 94 12.24 -10.91 8.74
N TYR A 95 12.11 -10.00 7.76
CA TYR A 95 11.11 -8.94 7.74
C TYR A 95 10.10 -9.17 6.62
N PHE A 96 8.81 -9.10 6.94
CA PHE A 96 7.70 -9.33 6.01
C PHE A 96 6.78 -8.12 5.99
N LEU A 97 6.60 -7.49 4.83
CA LEU A 97 5.66 -6.38 4.69
C LEU A 97 4.24 -6.87 4.92
N ARG A 98 3.61 -6.37 5.99
CA ARG A 98 2.27 -6.79 6.40
C ARG A 98 1.22 -5.75 6.07
N GLN A 99 1.53 -4.47 6.29
CA GLN A 99 0.59 -3.39 6.05
C GLN A 99 1.27 -2.14 5.47
N VAL A 100 0.49 -1.38 4.71
CA VAL A 100 0.79 -0.01 4.32
C VAL A 100 -0.28 0.87 4.92
N GLN A 101 0.12 1.79 5.79
CA GLN A 101 -0.75 2.73 6.48
C GLN A 101 -0.68 4.08 5.77
N THR A 102 -1.84 4.68 5.51
CA THR A 102 -1.99 6.05 5.02
C THR A 102 -2.96 6.80 5.94
N PRO A 103 -3.03 8.14 5.88
CA PRO A 103 -3.98 8.88 6.70
C PRO A 103 -5.42 8.41 6.44
N GLY A 104 -6.07 7.89 7.49
CA GLY A 104 -7.45 7.42 7.42
C GLY A 104 -7.67 6.03 6.81
N SER A 105 -6.63 5.30 6.38
CA SER A 105 -6.78 3.97 5.78
C SER A 105 -5.57 3.08 6.03
N SER A 106 -5.78 1.77 5.98
CA SER A 106 -4.66 0.83 5.91
C SER A 106 -4.94 -0.27 4.91
N VAL A 107 -3.89 -0.67 4.24
CA VAL A 107 -3.90 -1.75 3.28
C VAL A 107 -3.09 -2.91 3.84
N SER A 108 -3.69 -4.09 3.86
CA SER A 108 -3.10 -5.30 4.43
C SER A 108 -2.70 -6.27 3.32
N MET A 109 -1.46 -6.74 3.36
CA MET A 109 -0.96 -7.77 2.45
C MET A 109 -1.48 -9.17 2.87
N PRO A 110 -1.71 -10.10 1.94
CA PRO A 110 -1.89 -11.49 2.31
C PRO A 110 -0.61 -12.07 2.91
N VAL A 111 -0.74 -12.90 3.95
CA VAL A 111 0.39 -13.63 4.55
C VAL A 111 0.92 -14.64 3.52
N SER A 112 2.19 -14.50 3.13
CA SER A 112 2.82 -15.35 2.12
C SER A 112 3.02 -16.79 2.62
N ARG A 113 3.28 -17.72 1.69
CA ARG A 113 3.59 -19.11 2.05
C ARG A 113 4.87 -19.17 2.88
N HIS A 114 5.87 -18.36 2.52
CA HIS A 114 7.13 -18.28 3.24
C HIS A 114 6.92 -17.76 4.67
N GLU A 115 6.15 -16.69 4.86
CA GLU A 115 5.84 -16.16 6.19
C GLU A 115 5.13 -17.21 7.08
N LYS A 116 4.17 -17.97 6.52
CA LYS A 116 3.50 -19.06 7.25
C LYS A 116 4.47 -20.13 7.73
N PHE A 117 5.46 -20.50 6.90
CA PHE A 117 6.47 -21.48 7.25
C PHE A 117 7.36 -20.95 8.39
N VAL A 118 7.87 -19.72 8.27
CA VAL A 118 8.69 -19.08 9.30
C VAL A 118 7.93 -18.95 10.62
N LYS A 119 6.66 -18.52 10.57
CA LYS A 119 5.79 -18.44 11.76
C LYS A 119 5.60 -19.80 12.45
N ARG A 120 5.40 -20.89 11.69
CA ARG A 120 5.25 -22.24 12.25
C ARG A 120 6.54 -22.73 12.89
N ALA A 121 7.66 -22.59 12.18
CA ALA A 121 8.98 -22.97 12.70
C ALA A 121 9.34 -22.19 13.97
N ALA A 122 9.02 -20.89 14.03
CA ALA A 122 9.22 -20.06 15.21
C ALA A 122 8.38 -20.55 16.40
N ASN A 123 7.12 -20.94 16.17
CA ASN A 123 6.24 -21.41 17.22
C ASN A 123 6.65 -22.79 17.77
N GLU A 124 7.03 -23.72 16.88
CA GLU A 124 7.43 -25.08 17.25
C GLU A 124 8.77 -25.12 18.01
N ARG A 125 9.72 -24.28 17.63
CA ARG A 125 11.09 -24.30 18.18
C ARG A 125 11.27 -23.37 19.39
N ARG A 126 10.20 -22.74 19.89
CA ARG A 126 10.28 -21.55 20.77
C ARG A 126 11.26 -20.50 20.20
N GLY A 127 11.27 -20.37 18.88
CA GLY A 127 12.09 -19.41 18.15
C GLY A 127 11.67 -17.97 18.43
N PRO A 128 12.27 -16.99 17.72
CA PRO A 128 12.02 -15.58 17.99
C PRO A 128 10.53 -15.26 17.88
N LYS A 129 9.99 -14.61 18.92
CA LYS A 129 8.61 -14.11 18.91
C LYS A 129 8.44 -13.06 17.81
N MET A 130 7.28 -13.05 17.17
CA MET A 130 6.94 -12.05 16.18
C MET A 130 6.96 -10.65 16.80
N ALA A 131 7.69 -9.72 16.19
CA ALA A 131 7.66 -8.30 16.51
C ALA A 131 7.02 -7.50 15.37
N LEU A 132 6.35 -6.39 15.71
CA LEU A 132 5.88 -5.40 14.74
C LEU A 132 6.93 -4.31 14.58
N VAL A 133 7.37 -4.08 13.35
CA VAL A 133 8.31 -3.00 13.02
C VAL A 133 7.59 -2.00 12.13
N ARG A 134 7.62 -0.72 12.49
CA ARG A 134 6.97 0.36 11.76
C ARG A 134 8.03 1.30 11.18
N VAL A 135 8.00 1.50 9.88
CA VAL A 135 8.86 2.45 9.16
C VAL A 135 7.99 3.59 8.66
N THR A 136 8.19 4.79 9.19
CA THR A 136 7.42 5.98 8.84
C THR A 136 8.06 6.71 7.67
N VAL A 137 7.24 7.45 6.91
CA VAL A 137 7.76 8.49 6.01
C VAL A 137 8.49 9.54 6.85
N GLN A 138 9.63 10.01 6.34
CA GLN A 138 10.38 11.12 6.93
C GLN A 138 9.65 12.44 6.76
#